data_AF-A0A8J6N3I1-F1
#
_entry.id   AF-A0A8J6N3I1-F1
#
_cell.length_a   1.000
_cell.length_b   1.000
_cell.length_c   1.000
_cell.angle_alpha   90.00
_cell.angle_beta   90.00
_cell.angle_gamma   90.00
#
_symmetry.space_group_name_H-M   'P 1'
#
loop_
_entity.id
_entity.type
_entity.pdbx_description
1 polymer ?
#
loop_
_entity_poly.entity_id
_entity_poly.type
_entity_poly.pdbx_seq_one_letter_code
_entity_poly.pdbx_strand_id
1 'polypeptide(L)'
;MDDATTKDIWVFGDLRNEKLSGFSLNVLAKARELSRTVGGKTAVVIFGPSDDEQEEISTQSSHIPVRIAEKEYVAHGADQVYVIENRDVIMPGSEIYARSLADLVRERLPMLVLFALTDFGREMAAMTARISNAGLIADCVDLRIEENGIKGVCPAWGGEIVAEIGFSDYHGTGFATVQPNVFSPVEVPGQPGDIERIQSKHVDEIRGLKLLDRSPEPAERRMLEDATVVVVGGAGLGSSDGFGMVRELAGALGGEVGATRPPVLQHWVEEERMIGQTGKTVKPDLLFSIGTSGAMQYTAGIMKSKTIVAINRDPNASIFEVADLGIVADAKTFMPLLTARAKQTVMRKLADVLTDDKVVQTGEDGFGAKIEKLRKGQGWSRESLAEATGQTPEFIARVESNDISPPVSFLVRLAGALSIDPGTFLHKEEQAAIRDQRAKAFIKRTRSYSYQTLTPEAENSHLRAFMVTIESHHAHKPVEYKHEGEEFIFVMNGDLEFTLGGRPRVLKKGESIHFNSDIPHKLKSLSNEPTRCLVMLYTL
;
A
#
# COMPACT_ATOMS: atom_id res chain seq x y z
N MET A 1 30.47 -16.04 -34.71
CA MET A 1 31.64 -15.42 -34.06
C MET A 1 31.37 -15.54 -32.59
N ASP A 2 32.17 -16.36 -31.92
CA ASP A 2 32.10 -16.60 -30.48
C ASP A 2 32.59 -15.34 -29.76
N ASP A 3 31.69 -14.39 -29.56
CA ASP A 3 31.93 -13.29 -28.63
C ASP A 3 31.69 -13.84 -27.22
N ALA A 4 32.70 -14.55 -26.71
CA ALA A 4 32.70 -15.06 -25.35
C ALA A 4 32.59 -13.89 -24.38
N THR A 5 31.61 -13.95 -23.47
CA THR A 5 31.44 -12.94 -22.43
C THR A 5 32.71 -12.80 -21.58
N THR A 6 32.97 -11.57 -21.12
CA THR A 6 33.97 -11.35 -20.07
C THR A 6 33.45 -11.96 -18.78
N LYS A 7 34.34 -12.18 -17.81
CA LYS A 7 33.95 -12.68 -16.47
C LYS A 7 33.47 -11.56 -15.55
N ASP A 8 33.23 -10.36 -16.08
CA ASP A 8 32.94 -9.20 -15.27
C ASP A 8 31.50 -9.23 -14.75
N ILE A 9 31.32 -8.77 -13.52
CA ILE A 9 30.01 -8.64 -12.88
C ILE A 9 29.70 -7.15 -12.73
N TRP A 10 28.61 -6.73 -13.34
CA TRP A 10 28.19 -5.33 -13.37
C TRP A 10 27.05 -5.09 -12.39
N VAL A 11 26.99 -3.89 -11.84
CA VAL A 11 25.88 -3.42 -11.01
C VAL A 11 25.31 -2.15 -11.60
N PHE A 12 23.99 -2.07 -11.73
CA PHE A 12 23.31 -0.82 -12.02
C PHE A 12 23.29 0.06 -10.76
N GLY A 13 23.92 1.24 -10.82
CA GLY A 13 23.96 2.21 -9.74
C GLY A 13 22.83 3.25 -9.85
N ASP A 14 21.97 3.30 -8.84
CA ASP A 14 20.80 4.19 -8.81
C ASP A 14 21.06 5.46 -8.00
N LEU A 15 21.31 6.57 -8.70
CA LEU A 15 21.69 7.85 -8.09
C LEU A 15 20.51 8.75 -7.73
N ARG A 16 19.26 8.26 -7.83
CA ARG A 16 18.08 9.13 -7.66
C ARG A 16 17.88 9.61 -6.23
N ASN A 17 18.40 8.89 -5.23
CA ASN A 17 18.56 9.32 -3.84
C ASN A 17 19.55 8.43 -3.07
N GLU A 18 19.93 8.86 -1.86
CA GLU A 18 20.88 8.15 -0.98
C GLU A 18 20.46 6.72 -0.66
N LYS A 19 19.19 6.46 -0.36
CA LYS A 19 18.67 5.12 -0.05
C LYS A 19 18.87 4.16 -1.23
N LEU A 20 18.55 4.60 -2.44
CA LEU A 20 18.70 3.81 -3.66
C LEU A 20 20.16 3.56 -4.03
N SER A 21 21.04 4.54 -3.82
CA SER A 21 22.48 4.35 -3.99
C SER A 21 23.04 3.39 -2.94
N GLY A 22 22.56 3.46 -1.69
CA GLY A 22 22.87 2.49 -0.63
C GLY A 22 22.49 1.07 -1.03
N PHE A 23 21.30 0.86 -1.60
CA PHE A 23 20.90 -0.44 -2.14
C PHE A 23 21.83 -0.93 -3.26
N SER A 24 22.32 -0.03 -4.10
CA SER A 24 23.28 -0.35 -5.16
C SER A 24 24.64 -0.79 -4.56
N LEU A 25 25.10 -0.13 -3.49
CA LEU A 25 26.30 -0.53 -2.73
C LEU A 25 26.16 -1.91 -2.07
N ASN A 26 24.96 -2.23 -1.55
CA ASN A 26 24.70 -3.56 -0.99
C ASN A 26 24.83 -4.64 -2.08
N VAL A 27 24.25 -4.41 -3.26
CA VAL A 27 24.38 -5.33 -4.39
C VAL A 27 25.81 -5.41 -4.90
N LEU A 28 26.58 -4.30 -4.86
CA LEU A 28 28.00 -4.28 -5.20
C LEU A 28 28.83 -5.24 -4.34
N ALA A 29 28.52 -5.35 -3.04
CA ALA A 29 29.18 -6.32 -2.17
C ALA A 29 29.01 -7.77 -2.68
N LYS A 30 27.81 -8.13 -3.14
CA LYS A 30 27.57 -9.45 -3.75
C LYS A 30 28.25 -9.60 -5.12
N ALA A 31 28.23 -8.56 -5.94
CA ALA A 31 28.92 -8.56 -7.23
C ALA A 31 30.42 -8.84 -7.07
N ARG A 32 31.04 -8.29 -6.02
CA ARG A 32 32.44 -8.49 -5.67
C ARG A 32 32.75 -9.90 -5.17
N GLU A 33 31.85 -10.52 -4.42
CA GLU A 33 31.96 -11.94 -4.03
C GLU A 33 31.98 -12.84 -5.28
N LEU A 34 31.05 -12.60 -6.21
CA LEU A 34 30.92 -13.37 -7.44
C LEU A 34 32.11 -13.17 -8.38
N SER A 35 32.52 -11.92 -8.63
CA SER A 35 33.62 -11.59 -9.55
C SER A 35 34.94 -12.21 -9.10
N ARG A 36 35.24 -12.18 -7.79
CA ARG A 36 36.41 -12.83 -7.20
C ARG A 36 36.41 -14.34 -7.40
N THR A 37 35.24 -14.96 -7.32
CA THR A 37 35.09 -16.42 -7.49
C THR A 37 35.43 -16.84 -8.92
N VAL A 38 35.05 -16.03 -9.93
CA VAL A 38 35.35 -16.32 -11.34
C VAL A 38 36.67 -15.72 -11.84
N GLY A 39 37.27 -14.81 -11.07
CA GLY A 39 38.48 -14.07 -11.44
C GLY A 39 38.21 -12.94 -12.46
N GLY A 40 37.03 -12.33 -12.43
CA GLY A 40 36.65 -11.17 -13.24
C GLY A 40 36.69 -9.85 -12.46
N LYS A 41 36.38 -8.74 -13.13
CA LYS A 41 36.25 -7.42 -12.49
C LYS A 41 34.82 -7.16 -12.01
N THR A 42 34.68 -6.29 -11.03
CA THR A 42 33.39 -5.73 -10.63
C THR A 42 33.26 -4.31 -11.18
N ALA A 43 32.20 -4.06 -11.95
CA ALA A 43 31.93 -2.72 -12.47
C ALA A 43 30.59 -2.17 -11.98
N VAL A 44 30.48 -0.84 -11.90
CA VAL A 44 29.21 -0.14 -11.64
C VAL A 44 28.89 0.74 -12.83
N VAL A 45 27.66 0.66 -13.34
CA VAL A 45 27.16 1.54 -14.40
C VAL A 45 26.22 2.57 -13.77
N ILE A 46 26.58 3.85 -13.87
CA ILE A 46 25.78 4.99 -13.39
C ILE A 46 25.43 5.91 -14.55
N PHE A 47 24.36 6.68 -14.36
CA PHE A 47 23.88 7.66 -15.33
C PHE A 47 23.90 9.05 -14.71
N GLY A 48 24.25 10.06 -15.51
CA GLY A 48 24.17 11.44 -15.08
C GLY A 48 24.57 12.43 -16.17
N PRO A 49 24.44 13.74 -15.91
CA PRO A 49 24.89 14.79 -16.82
C PRO A 49 26.44 14.79 -16.92
N SER A 50 26.96 15.34 -18.01
CA SER A 50 28.39 15.59 -18.18
C SER A 50 28.89 16.59 -17.12
N ASP A 51 30.21 16.57 -16.86
CA ASP A 51 30.83 17.38 -15.81
C ASP A 51 30.59 18.90 -15.99
N ASP A 52 30.49 19.40 -17.22
CA ASP A 52 30.27 20.83 -17.51
C ASP A 52 28.83 21.28 -17.21
N GLU A 53 27.87 20.36 -17.16
CA GLU A 53 26.44 20.66 -16.97
C GLU A 53 25.98 20.48 -15.52
N GLN A 54 26.82 19.91 -14.65
CA GLN A 54 26.52 19.71 -13.23
C GLN A 54 26.42 21.03 -12.44
N GLU A 55 27.08 22.11 -12.89
CA GLU A 55 27.06 23.41 -12.20
C GLU A 55 25.73 24.17 -12.35
N GLU A 56 24.98 23.95 -13.43
CA GLU A 56 23.69 24.62 -13.68
C GLU A 56 22.51 23.96 -12.93
N ILE A 57 22.62 22.66 -12.62
CA ILE A 57 21.57 21.87 -11.94
C ILE A 57 21.76 22.02 -10.42
N SER A 58 21.54 23.22 -9.88
CA SER A 58 21.60 23.45 -8.43
C SER A 58 20.23 23.75 -7.81
N THR A 59 20.00 23.09 -6.66
CA THR A 59 19.13 23.44 -5.51
C THR A 59 17.78 22.73 -5.25
N GLN A 60 17.27 21.82 -6.08
CA GLN A 60 15.96 21.18 -5.77
C GLN A 60 15.84 19.65 -5.95
N SER A 61 16.88 18.91 -6.32
CA SER A 61 16.76 17.45 -6.51
C SER A 61 17.53 16.62 -5.48
N SER A 62 16.86 15.63 -4.90
CA SER A 62 17.39 14.63 -3.95
C SER A 62 18.40 13.63 -4.55
N HIS A 63 18.92 13.90 -5.76
CA HIS A 63 19.87 13.06 -6.48
C HIS A 63 21.30 13.17 -5.93
N ILE A 64 22.07 12.09 -6.06
CA ILE A 64 23.49 12.05 -5.69
C ILE A 64 24.32 12.54 -6.89
N PRO A 65 25.21 13.53 -6.71
CA PRO A 65 26.14 13.96 -7.76
C PRO A 65 27.04 12.82 -8.25
N VAL A 66 27.22 12.71 -9.57
CA VAL A 66 28.02 11.64 -10.22
C VAL A 66 29.43 11.56 -9.63
N ARG A 67 30.09 12.70 -9.40
CA ARG A 67 31.45 12.76 -8.82
C ARG A 67 31.55 12.27 -7.38
N ILE A 68 30.45 12.32 -6.62
CA ILE A 68 30.39 11.75 -5.27
C ILE A 68 30.19 10.24 -5.41
N ALA A 69 29.23 9.83 -6.23
CA ALA A 69 28.91 8.43 -6.46
C ALA A 69 30.08 7.62 -7.02
N GLU A 70 30.82 8.13 -8.02
CA GLU A 70 31.97 7.41 -8.61
C GLU A 70 33.04 7.08 -7.56
N LYS A 71 33.31 8.02 -6.64
CA LYS A 71 34.26 7.82 -5.54
C LYS A 71 33.72 6.85 -4.50
N GLU A 72 32.43 6.98 -4.17
CA GLU A 72 31.73 6.10 -3.24
C GLU A 72 31.80 4.63 -3.70
N TYR A 73 31.46 4.36 -4.97
CA TYR A 73 31.49 3.01 -5.52
C TYR A 73 32.90 2.43 -5.61
N VAL A 74 33.90 3.24 -5.98
CA VAL A 74 35.31 2.82 -5.95
C VAL A 74 35.76 2.48 -4.53
N ALA A 75 35.42 3.31 -3.55
CA ALA A 75 35.74 3.06 -2.14
C ALA A 75 35.09 1.77 -1.60
N HIS A 76 33.98 1.33 -2.19
CA HIS A 76 33.29 0.08 -1.86
C HIS A 76 33.66 -1.09 -2.79
N GLY A 77 34.73 -0.94 -3.57
CA GLY A 77 35.36 -2.05 -4.27
C GLY A 77 34.87 -2.30 -5.69
N ALA A 78 34.34 -1.28 -6.37
CA ALA A 78 34.22 -1.30 -7.83
C ALA A 78 35.60 -1.14 -8.48
N ASP A 79 35.98 -2.06 -9.35
CA ASP A 79 37.22 -1.99 -10.13
C ASP A 79 37.08 -1.03 -11.32
N GLN A 80 35.84 -0.81 -11.77
CA GLN A 80 35.49 0.08 -12.87
C GLN A 80 34.15 0.78 -12.58
N VAL A 81 34.06 2.08 -12.89
CA VAL A 81 32.80 2.82 -12.94
C VAL A 81 32.58 3.30 -14.37
N TYR A 82 31.48 2.92 -14.98
CA TYR A 82 31.02 3.42 -16.27
C TYR A 82 29.99 4.53 -16.03
N VAL A 83 30.30 5.73 -16.48
CA VAL A 83 29.40 6.89 -16.40
C VAL A 83 28.78 7.10 -17.77
N ILE A 84 27.51 6.76 -17.93
CA ILE A 84 26.76 7.07 -19.14
C ILE A 84 26.25 8.51 -19.03
N GLU A 85 26.88 9.39 -19.81
CA GLU A 85 26.57 10.81 -19.86
C GLU A 85 25.33 11.07 -20.69
N ASN A 86 24.30 11.62 -20.06
CA ASN A 86 23.07 12.03 -20.71
C ASN A 86 22.36 13.11 -19.89
N ARG A 87 22.05 14.22 -20.55
CA ARG A 87 21.43 15.42 -19.97
C ARG A 87 19.98 15.19 -19.53
N ASP A 88 19.27 14.29 -20.22
CA ASP A 88 17.85 13.98 -19.98
C ASP A 88 17.63 12.89 -18.92
N VAL A 89 18.69 12.45 -18.24
CA VAL A 89 18.64 11.41 -17.18
C VAL A 89 17.82 11.88 -15.97
N ILE A 90 17.50 13.17 -15.89
CA ILE A 90 16.65 13.78 -14.87
C ILE A 90 15.17 13.58 -15.22
N MET A 91 14.70 12.36 -14.90
CA MET A 91 13.30 11.93 -14.77
C MET A 91 12.49 11.57 -16.05
N PRO A 92 11.51 10.66 -15.86
CA PRO A 92 11.55 9.23 -16.07
C PRO A 92 11.52 8.87 -17.55
N GLY A 93 12.52 8.09 -17.95
CA GLY A 93 12.58 7.42 -19.23
C GLY A 93 13.35 6.13 -19.04
N SER A 94 12.75 5.18 -18.33
CA SER A 94 13.36 3.86 -18.05
C SER A 94 13.84 3.18 -19.34
N GLU A 95 13.16 3.45 -20.46
CA GLU A 95 13.58 3.07 -21.81
C GLU A 95 14.95 3.63 -22.24
N ILE A 96 15.24 4.91 -21.99
CA ILE A 96 16.55 5.53 -22.33
C ILE A 96 17.66 4.85 -21.53
N TYR A 97 17.46 4.71 -20.22
CA TYR A 97 18.41 4.01 -19.37
C TYR A 97 18.63 2.58 -19.86
N ALA A 98 17.55 1.86 -20.16
CA ALA A 98 17.61 0.46 -20.55
C ALA A 98 18.32 0.26 -21.89
N ARG A 99 18.05 1.12 -22.88
CA ARG A 99 18.71 1.09 -24.19
C ARG A 99 20.19 1.43 -24.11
N SER A 100 20.56 2.51 -23.41
CA SER A 100 21.96 2.90 -23.27
C SER A 100 22.77 1.88 -22.48
N LEU A 101 22.17 1.28 -21.43
CA LEU A 101 22.80 0.16 -20.72
C LEU A 101 22.94 -1.07 -21.63
N ALA A 102 21.92 -1.39 -22.43
CA ALA A 102 21.97 -2.54 -23.34
C ALA A 102 23.02 -2.37 -24.43
N ASP A 103 23.18 -1.16 -24.98
CA ASP A 103 24.26 -0.84 -25.92
C ASP A 103 25.63 -1.12 -25.30
N LEU A 104 25.85 -0.63 -24.09
CA LEU A 104 27.11 -0.86 -23.38
C LEU A 104 27.34 -2.36 -23.06
N VAL A 105 26.28 -3.08 -22.66
CA VAL A 105 26.34 -4.53 -22.44
C VAL A 105 26.70 -5.28 -23.72
N ARG A 106 26.15 -4.89 -24.88
CA ARG A 106 26.50 -5.53 -26.15
C ARG A 106 27.92 -5.22 -26.62
N GLU A 107 28.47 -4.07 -26.22
CA GLU A 107 29.83 -3.66 -26.57
C GLU A 107 30.90 -4.29 -25.66
N ARG A 108 30.58 -4.56 -24.40
CA ARG A 108 31.56 -5.02 -23.39
C ARG A 108 31.29 -6.44 -22.86
N LEU A 109 30.13 -7.00 -23.15
CA LEU A 109 29.76 -8.40 -22.92
C LEU A 109 30.05 -8.91 -21.50
N PRO A 110 29.58 -8.25 -20.41
CA PRO A 110 29.74 -8.76 -19.06
C PRO A 110 29.07 -10.13 -18.88
N MET A 111 29.54 -10.93 -17.92
CA MET A 111 28.92 -12.22 -17.60
C MET A 111 27.55 -12.03 -16.94
N LEU A 112 27.42 -11.02 -16.06
CA LEU A 112 26.21 -10.80 -15.27
C LEU A 112 26.01 -9.32 -14.97
N VAL A 113 24.77 -8.85 -15.12
CA VAL A 113 24.37 -7.50 -14.72
C VAL A 113 23.34 -7.58 -13.59
N LEU A 114 23.64 -6.95 -12.47
CA LEU A 114 22.84 -6.97 -11.24
C LEU A 114 22.12 -5.66 -11.01
N PHE A 115 20.92 -5.75 -10.46
CA PHE A 115 20.07 -4.62 -10.11
C PHE A 115 19.54 -4.81 -8.69
N ALA A 116 19.54 -3.76 -7.88
CA ALA A 116 18.80 -3.78 -6.62
C ALA A 116 17.30 -4.01 -6.89
N LEU A 117 16.65 -4.86 -6.09
CA LEU A 117 15.22 -5.14 -6.19
C LEU A 117 14.40 -3.95 -5.67
N THR A 118 14.26 -2.94 -6.51
CA THR A 118 13.37 -1.79 -6.35
C THR A 118 12.38 -1.75 -7.50
N ASP A 119 11.32 -0.93 -7.43
CA ASP A 119 10.37 -0.81 -8.54
C ASP A 119 11.07 -0.45 -9.86
N PHE A 120 12.02 0.49 -9.80
CA PHE A 120 12.80 0.89 -10.97
C PHE A 120 13.84 -0.15 -11.38
N GLY A 121 14.52 -0.79 -10.42
CA GLY A 121 15.48 -1.85 -10.72
C GLY A 121 14.83 -3.06 -11.40
N ARG A 122 13.60 -3.42 -11.01
CA ARG A 122 12.79 -4.45 -11.67
C ARG A 122 12.45 -4.09 -13.10
N GLU A 123 12.00 -2.85 -13.31
CA GLU A 123 11.66 -2.33 -14.63
C GLU A 123 12.90 -2.33 -15.54
N MET A 124 14.01 -1.75 -15.06
CA MET A 124 15.29 -1.65 -15.74
C MET A 124 15.86 -3.01 -16.13
N ALA A 125 15.92 -3.96 -15.17
CA ALA A 125 16.43 -5.29 -15.43
C ALA A 125 15.62 -6.01 -16.53
N ALA A 126 14.29 -5.92 -16.48
CA ALA A 126 13.41 -6.55 -17.47
C ALA A 126 13.58 -5.94 -18.86
N MET A 127 13.66 -4.62 -18.97
CA MET A 127 13.83 -3.96 -20.26
C MET A 127 15.22 -4.17 -20.84
N THR A 128 16.27 -4.01 -20.06
CA THR A 128 17.65 -4.21 -20.55
C THR A 128 17.87 -5.67 -20.95
N ALA A 129 17.42 -6.65 -20.16
CA ALA A 129 17.53 -8.06 -20.52
C ALA A 129 16.81 -8.37 -21.84
N ARG A 130 15.59 -7.83 -22.03
CA ARG A 130 14.84 -7.98 -23.28
C ARG A 130 15.58 -7.37 -24.46
N ILE A 131 16.07 -6.14 -24.33
CA ILE A 131 16.78 -5.43 -25.40
C ILE A 131 18.06 -6.18 -25.76
N SER A 132 18.80 -6.69 -24.77
CA SER A 132 20.01 -7.50 -24.95
C SER A 132 19.73 -8.94 -25.40
N ASN A 133 18.47 -9.36 -25.54
CA ASN A 133 18.07 -10.73 -25.88
C ASN A 133 18.67 -11.78 -24.91
N ALA A 134 18.59 -11.51 -23.61
CA ALA A 134 19.22 -12.27 -22.54
C ALA A 134 18.21 -12.73 -21.48
N GLY A 135 18.61 -13.72 -20.67
CA GLY A 135 17.81 -14.21 -19.55
C GLY A 135 17.85 -13.27 -18.34
N LEU A 136 16.76 -13.27 -17.56
CA LEU A 136 16.63 -12.55 -16.29
C LEU A 136 16.21 -13.51 -15.17
N ILE A 137 16.94 -13.53 -14.07
CA ILE A 137 16.52 -14.16 -12.81
C ILE A 137 16.01 -13.07 -11.87
N ALA A 138 14.72 -13.11 -11.54
CA ALA A 138 14.11 -12.10 -10.70
C ALA A 138 14.12 -12.48 -9.22
N ASP A 139 14.19 -11.47 -8.35
CA ASP A 139 13.98 -11.57 -6.91
C ASP A 139 14.95 -12.57 -6.24
N CYS A 140 16.24 -12.40 -6.50
CA CYS A 140 17.28 -13.24 -5.89
C CYS A 140 17.55 -12.80 -4.45
N VAL A 141 17.44 -13.73 -3.50
CA VAL A 141 17.98 -13.56 -2.14
C VAL A 141 19.45 -13.95 -2.05
N ASP A 142 19.93 -14.80 -2.96
CA ASP A 142 21.33 -15.18 -3.08
C ASP A 142 21.67 -15.53 -4.53
N LEU A 143 22.95 -15.42 -4.89
CA LEU A 143 23.51 -15.77 -6.19
C LEU A 143 24.81 -16.54 -5.97
N ARG A 144 25.03 -17.60 -6.72
CA ARG A 144 26.20 -18.48 -6.57
C ARG A 144 26.80 -18.80 -7.94
N ILE A 145 28.10 -19.08 -7.93
CA ILE A 145 28.81 -19.64 -9.07
C ILE A 145 28.90 -21.15 -8.86
N GLU A 146 28.36 -21.91 -9.81
CA GLU A 146 28.40 -23.38 -9.84
C GLU A 146 29.05 -23.88 -11.14
N GLU A 147 29.22 -25.21 -11.28
CA GLU A 147 29.86 -25.82 -12.46
C GLU A 147 29.19 -25.43 -13.79
N ASN A 148 27.87 -25.17 -13.77
CA ASN A 148 27.06 -24.81 -14.94
C ASN A 148 26.76 -23.30 -15.04
N GLY A 149 27.57 -22.46 -14.37
CA GLY A 149 27.44 -21.00 -14.40
C GLY A 149 26.72 -20.42 -13.19
N ILE A 150 25.94 -19.37 -13.40
CA ILE A 150 25.28 -18.62 -12.31
C ILE A 150 24.00 -19.31 -11.87
N LYS A 151 23.84 -19.45 -10.56
CA LYS A 151 22.63 -19.96 -9.91
C LYS A 151 22.05 -18.91 -8.98
N GLY A 152 20.81 -18.49 -9.23
CA GLY A 152 20.04 -17.61 -8.36
C GLY A 152 19.10 -18.39 -7.44
N VAL A 153 19.04 -17.99 -6.18
CA VAL A 153 18.11 -18.51 -5.18
C VAL A 153 16.99 -17.49 -5.02
N CYS A 154 15.77 -17.87 -5.38
CA CYS A 154 14.63 -16.95 -5.49
C CYS A 154 13.43 -17.48 -4.70
N PRO A 155 12.87 -16.73 -3.74
CA PRO A 155 11.55 -17.02 -3.21
C PRO A 155 10.48 -16.86 -4.30
N ALA A 156 9.56 -17.81 -4.37
CA ALA A 156 8.39 -17.80 -5.23
C ALA A 156 7.13 -18.07 -4.38
N TRP A 157 5.94 -17.84 -4.96
CA TRP A 157 4.65 -18.06 -4.27
C TRP A 157 4.56 -17.34 -2.92
N GLY A 158 5.01 -16.07 -2.88
CA GLY A 158 4.99 -15.27 -1.65
C GLY A 158 5.97 -15.74 -0.57
N GLY A 159 6.97 -16.57 -0.94
CA GLY A 159 8.00 -17.10 -0.06
C GLY A 159 7.80 -18.55 0.38
N GLU A 160 6.72 -19.21 -0.04
CA GLU A 160 6.44 -20.62 0.29
C GLU A 160 7.40 -21.59 -0.41
N ILE A 161 7.94 -21.20 -1.56
CA ILE A 161 8.87 -21.99 -2.34
C ILE A 161 10.17 -21.22 -2.50
N VAL A 162 11.30 -21.89 -2.34
CA VAL A 162 12.60 -21.38 -2.75
C VAL A 162 13.01 -22.15 -4.00
N ALA A 163 13.15 -21.44 -5.11
CA ALA A 163 13.58 -21.99 -6.39
C ALA A 163 15.05 -21.65 -6.63
N GLU A 164 15.80 -22.62 -7.14
CA GLU A 164 17.14 -22.38 -7.63
C GLU A 164 17.13 -22.36 -9.16
N ILE A 165 17.40 -21.20 -9.75
CA ILE A 165 17.26 -20.92 -11.18
C ILE A 165 18.64 -20.64 -11.77
N GLY A 166 18.94 -21.20 -12.93
CA GLY A 166 20.16 -20.91 -13.69
C GLY A 166 19.82 -20.52 -15.13
N PHE A 167 20.77 -19.93 -15.84
CA PHE A 167 20.60 -19.61 -17.25
C PHE A 167 20.84 -20.86 -18.11
N SER A 168 20.00 -21.07 -19.14
CA SER A 168 20.19 -22.17 -20.08
C SER A 168 21.41 -21.97 -20.99
N ASP A 169 21.70 -20.71 -21.31
CA ASP A 169 22.93 -20.30 -21.98
C ASP A 169 23.87 -19.71 -20.93
N TYR A 170 24.92 -20.46 -20.58
CA TYR A 170 25.91 -20.07 -19.57
C TYR A 170 27.09 -19.30 -20.16
N HIS A 171 27.13 -19.08 -21.47
CA HIS A 171 28.16 -18.27 -22.14
C HIS A 171 27.69 -16.85 -22.45
N GLY A 172 26.37 -16.60 -22.45
CA GLY A 172 25.77 -15.28 -22.65
C GLY A 172 25.68 -14.43 -21.38
N THR A 173 25.45 -13.12 -21.54
CA THR A 173 25.23 -12.20 -20.41
C THR A 173 23.93 -12.55 -19.69
N GLY A 174 24.00 -12.79 -18.39
CA GLY A 174 22.84 -12.93 -17.52
C GLY A 174 22.40 -11.61 -16.91
N PHE A 175 21.14 -11.51 -16.52
CA PHE A 175 20.60 -10.39 -15.73
C PHE A 175 19.99 -10.93 -14.44
N ALA A 176 20.14 -10.22 -13.32
CA ALA A 176 19.45 -10.57 -12.09
C ALA A 176 19.02 -9.36 -11.26
N THR A 177 17.84 -9.44 -10.65
CA THR A 177 17.46 -8.52 -9.56
C THR A 177 17.77 -9.17 -8.22
N VAL A 178 18.35 -8.40 -7.31
CA VAL A 178 18.90 -8.88 -6.02
C VAL A 178 18.28 -8.08 -4.88
N GLN A 179 17.83 -8.79 -3.84
CA GLN A 179 17.27 -8.20 -2.63
C GLN A 179 18.32 -7.30 -1.94
N PRO A 180 18.07 -5.99 -1.84
CA PRO A 180 19.10 -5.05 -1.44
C PRO A 180 19.45 -5.11 0.05
N ASN A 181 18.60 -5.71 0.89
CA ASN A 181 18.81 -5.74 2.35
C ASN A 181 19.51 -7.00 2.84
N VAL A 182 19.88 -7.92 1.94
CA VAL A 182 20.55 -9.18 2.30
C VAL A 182 22.06 -8.97 2.50
N PHE A 183 22.63 -8.00 1.79
CA PHE A 183 24.07 -7.73 1.78
C PHE A 183 24.35 -6.37 2.40
N SER A 184 25.53 -6.23 3.01
CA SER A 184 25.99 -4.97 3.56
C SER A 184 27.19 -4.47 2.77
N PRO A 185 27.33 -3.16 2.58
CA PRO A 185 28.43 -2.62 1.82
C PRO A 185 29.71 -2.75 2.65
N VAL A 186 30.83 -2.96 1.97
CA VAL A 186 32.14 -3.11 2.62
C VAL A 186 33.09 -2.11 1.99
N GLU A 187 33.64 -1.21 2.80
CA GLU A 187 34.74 -0.36 2.36
C GLU A 187 35.98 -1.21 2.07
N VAL A 188 36.61 -0.94 0.93
CA VAL A 188 37.77 -1.67 0.46
C VAL A 188 38.96 -0.71 0.40
N PRO A 189 39.95 -0.85 1.29
CA PRO A 189 41.20 -0.11 1.16
C PRO A 189 41.99 -0.66 -0.04
N GLY A 190 42.42 0.20 -0.98
CA GLY A 190 43.15 -0.26 -2.16
C GLY A 190 43.28 0.75 -3.30
N GLN A 191 43.76 0.27 -4.45
CA GLN A 191 43.97 1.07 -5.66
C GLN A 191 42.66 1.69 -6.16
N PRO A 192 42.70 2.91 -6.73
CA PRO A 192 41.51 3.53 -7.31
C PRO A 192 41.01 2.68 -8.48
N GLY A 193 39.72 2.38 -8.49
CA GLY A 193 39.03 1.84 -9.66
C GLY A 193 39.03 2.88 -10.79
N ASP A 194 38.97 2.40 -12.03
CA ASP A 194 38.99 3.24 -13.22
C ASP A 194 37.60 3.85 -13.46
N ILE A 195 37.55 5.08 -14.00
CA ILE A 195 36.31 5.76 -14.36
C ILE A 195 36.31 6.02 -15.87
N GLU A 196 35.33 5.46 -16.58
CA GLU A 196 35.13 5.64 -18.02
C GLU A 196 33.82 6.40 -18.25
N ARG A 197 33.90 7.54 -18.95
CA ARG A 197 32.73 8.34 -19.34
C ARG A 197 32.33 8.00 -20.77
N ILE A 198 31.04 7.77 -21.00
CA ILE A 198 30.48 7.29 -22.27
C ILE A 198 29.29 8.17 -22.62
N GLN A 199 29.34 8.83 -23.78
CA GLN A 199 28.21 9.61 -24.27
C GLN A 199 27.05 8.68 -24.68
N SER A 200 25.86 8.91 -24.13
CA SER A 200 24.66 8.17 -24.54
C SER A 200 24.31 8.45 -26.00
N LYS A 201 24.02 7.39 -26.76
CA LYS A 201 23.50 7.48 -28.15
C LYS A 201 22.01 7.83 -28.20
N HIS A 202 21.31 7.70 -27.07
CA HIS A 202 19.87 7.92 -26.95
C HIS A 202 19.58 9.23 -26.18
N VAL A 203 19.56 10.34 -26.92
CA VAL A 203 19.18 11.68 -26.43
C VAL A 203 17.88 12.06 -27.14
N ASP A 204 16.92 12.69 -26.46
CA ASP A 204 15.63 13.14 -27.02
C ASP A 204 14.62 12.08 -27.53
N GLU A 205 14.84 10.77 -27.35
CA GLU A 205 13.97 9.71 -27.91
C GLU A 205 12.77 9.29 -27.02
N ILE A 206 12.30 10.13 -26.09
CA ILE A 206 11.17 9.76 -25.20
C ILE A 206 9.85 9.72 -26.02
N ARG A 207 9.50 8.55 -26.55
CA ARG A 207 8.19 8.30 -27.15
C ARG A 207 7.24 7.72 -26.10
N GLY A 208 6.26 8.52 -25.67
CA GLY A 208 5.07 8.02 -24.96
C GLY A 208 4.83 8.64 -23.59
N LEU A 209 5.67 8.31 -22.60
CA LEU A 209 5.47 8.77 -21.22
C LEU A 209 6.12 10.14 -21.00
N LYS A 210 5.32 11.11 -20.55
CA LYS A 210 5.80 12.43 -20.13
C LYS A 210 5.56 12.57 -18.64
N LEU A 211 6.63 12.85 -17.88
CA LEU A 211 6.46 13.25 -16.49
C LEU A 211 5.83 14.64 -16.45
N LEU A 212 4.70 14.71 -15.75
CA LEU A 212 4.00 15.97 -15.52
C LEU A 212 4.41 16.59 -14.20
N ASP A 213 4.60 15.77 -13.17
CA ASP A 213 4.99 16.20 -11.83
C ASP A 213 5.67 15.06 -11.05
N ARG A 214 6.67 15.41 -10.24
CA ARG A 214 7.27 14.55 -9.21
C ARG A 214 7.50 15.42 -7.98
N SER A 215 6.94 14.99 -6.86
CA SER A 215 7.28 15.51 -5.55
C SER A 215 7.85 14.38 -4.69
N PRO A 216 8.94 14.63 -3.94
CA PRO A 216 9.31 13.73 -2.85
C PRO A 216 8.14 13.67 -1.87
N GLU A 217 7.81 12.47 -1.39
CA GLU A 217 6.84 12.35 -0.30
C GLU A 217 7.39 13.18 0.90
N PRO A 218 6.59 14.09 1.50
CA PRO A 218 7.08 14.95 2.57
C PRO A 218 7.75 14.12 3.67
N ALA A 219 8.93 14.56 4.12
CA ALA A 219 9.68 13.91 5.20
C ALA A 219 8.88 13.83 6.52
N GLU A 220 7.83 14.63 6.64
CA GLU A 220 6.80 14.52 7.69
C GLU A 220 5.84 13.34 7.43
N ARG A 221 6.38 12.13 7.34
CA ARG A 221 5.71 11.03 8.02
C ARG A 221 6.04 11.23 9.48
N ARG A 222 5.03 11.38 10.35
CA ARG A 222 5.30 11.37 11.80
C ARG A 222 6.07 10.07 12.06
N MET A 223 7.16 10.14 12.83
CA MET A 223 7.83 8.92 13.28
C MET A 223 6.75 7.98 13.78
N LEU A 224 6.74 6.74 13.25
CA LEU A 224 5.70 5.76 13.57
C LEU A 224 5.57 5.56 15.09
N GLU A 225 6.68 5.77 15.79
CA GLU A 225 6.86 5.78 17.23
C GLU A 225 6.10 6.90 17.97
N ASP A 226 5.89 8.05 17.32
CA ASP A 226 5.23 9.25 17.85
C ASP A 226 3.77 9.39 17.40
N ALA A 227 3.29 8.48 16.56
CA ALA A 227 1.94 8.52 16.03
C ALA A 227 0.90 8.32 17.14
N THR A 228 -0.12 9.20 17.19
CA THR A 228 -1.27 9.06 18.10
C THR A 228 -2.26 8.00 17.64
N VAL A 229 -2.34 7.78 16.32
CA VAL A 229 -3.13 6.71 15.69
C VAL A 229 -2.23 5.90 14.76
N VAL A 230 -2.24 4.59 14.88
CA VAL A 230 -1.51 3.68 14.00
C VAL A 230 -2.46 2.63 13.41
N VAL A 231 -2.42 2.44 12.09
CA VAL A 231 -3.18 1.39 11.41
C VAL A 231 -2.19 0.36 10.87
N VAL A 232 -2.21 -0.84 11.44
CA VAL A 232 -1.27 -1.92 11.15
C VAL A 232 -1.89 -2.96 10.22
N GLY A 233 -1.19 -3.29 9.13
CA GLY A 233 -1.56 -4.37 8.23
C GLY A 233 -0.75 -5.66 8.43
N GLY A 234 -1.40 -6.81 8.22
CA GLY A 234 -0.78 -8.13 8.26
C GLY A 234 -0.95 -8.96 6.99
N ALA A 235 -0.39 -10.17 7.01
CA ALA A 235 -0.44 -11.12 5.90
C ALA A 235 -1.87 -11.43 5.42
N GLY A 236 -2.86 -11.34 6.31
CA GLY A 236 -4.26 -11.58 6.00
C GLY A 236 -4.86 -10.60 4.97
N LEU A 237 -4.15 -9.54 4.61
CA LEU A 237 -4.53 -8.61 3.53
C LEU A 237 -4.24 -9.18 2.13
N GLY A 238 -3.34 -10.16 2.02
CA GLY A 238 -3.12 -10.98 0.83
C GLY A 238 -2.37 -10.35 -0.35
N SER A 239 -2.34 -9.02 -0.49
CA SER A 239 -1.60 -8.33 -1.56
C SER A 239 -1.29 -6.87 -1.22
N SER A 240 -0.43 -6.23 -2.02
CA SER A 240 -0.19 -4.77 -1.95
C SER A 240 -1.48 -3.96 -2.16
N ASP A 241 -2.37 -4.41 -3.07
CA ASP A 241 -3.70 -3.82 -3.27
C ASP A 241 -4.56 -3.94 -2.02
N GLY A 242 -4.56 -5.12 -1.38
CA GLY A 242 -5.24 -5.33 -0.09
C GLY A 242 -4.67 -4.42 1.00
N PHE A 243 -3.36 -4.23 1.01
CA PHE A 243 -2.68 -3.30 1.91
C PHE A 243 -3.03 -1.82 1.64
N GLY A 244 -3.52 -1.48 0.44
CA GLY A 244 -4.09 -0.16 0.12
C GLY A 244 -5.19 0.27 1.09
N MET A 245 -6.03 -0.67 1.58
CA MET A 245 -7.09 -0.37 2.55
C MET A 245 -6.55 0.13 3.91
N VAL A 246 -5.37 -0.32 4.30
CA VAL A 246 -4.68 0.14 5.52
C VAL A 246 -4.27 1.60 5.36
N ARG A 247 -3.69 1.95 4.20
CA ARG A 247 -3.32 3.34 3.87
C ARG A 247 -4.53 4.26 3.86
N GLU A 248 -5.64 3.81 3.27
CA GLU A 248 -6.86 4.60 3.20
C GLU A 248 -7.47 4.87 4.58
N LEU A 249 -7.52 3.87 5.46
CA LEU A 249 -8.04 4.05 6.82
C LEU A 249 -7.11 4.94 7.65
N ALA A 250 -5.79 4.75 7.55
CA ALA A 250 -4.81 5.61 8.21
C ALA A 250 -5.00 7.08 7.78
N GLY A 251 -5.12 7.32 6.47
CA GLY A 251 -5.41 8.65 5.93
C GLY A 251 -6.74 9.23 6.40
N ALA A 252 -7.78 8.41 6.52
CA ALA A 252 -9.10 8.84 7.02
C ALA A 252 -9.10 9.20 8.51
N LEU A 253 -8.21 8.59 9.29
CA LEU A 253 -8.09 8.81 10.73
C LEU A 253 -6.99 9.82 11.10
N GLY A 254 -6.23 10.32 10.12
CA GLY A 254 -5.06 11.14 10.38
C GLY A 254 -3.94 10.40 11.13
N GLY A 255 -3.86 9.07 10.94
CA GLY A 255 -2.87 8.20 11.57
C GLY A 255 -1.77 7.74 10.62
N GLU A 256 -0.79 7.03 11.18
CA GLU A 256 0.33 6.45 10.44
C GLU A 256 0.10 4.99 10.08
N VAL A 257 0.77 4.53 9.03
CA VAL A 257 0.71 3.13 8.57
C VAL A 257 1.83 2.32 9.22
N GLY A 258 1.46 1.19 9.83
CA GLY A 258 2.39 0.18 10.30
C GLY A 258 2.18 -1.17 9.60
N ALA A 259 3.14 -2.07 9.73
CA ALA A 259 3.00 -3.44 9.25
C ALA A 259 3.67 -4.46 10.15
N THR A 260 3.16 -5.69 10.07
CA THR A 260 3.90 -6.86 10.53
C THR A 260 4.98 -7.25 9.51
N ARG A 261 5.87 -8.17 9.89
CA ARG A 261 6.98 -8.62 9.02
C ARG A 261 6.55 -9.12 7.63
N PRO A 262 5.46 -9.91 7.45
CA PRO A 262 5.15 -10.46 6.12
C PRO A 262 4.84 -9.41 5.03
N PRO A 263 3.98 -8.39 5.25
CA PRO A 263 3.82 -7.30 4.28
C PRO A 263 5.11 -6.56 3.91
N VAL A 264 6.07 -6.44 4.83
CA VAL A 264 7.38 -5.82 4.59
C VAL A 264 8.24 -6.72 3.71
N LEU A 265 8.36 -8.01 4.04
CA LEU A 265 9.11 -8.98 3.23
C LEU A 265 8.53 -9.18 1.83
N GLN A 266 7.22 -8.97 1.68
CA GLN A 266 6.52 -9.02 0.40
C GLN A 266 6.49 -7.66 -0.32
N HIS A 267 7.21 -6.67 0.18
CA HIS A 267 7.36 -5.33 -0.41
C HIS A 267 6.03 -4.58 -0.60
N TRP A 268 5.02 -4.87 0.22
CA TRP A 268 3.76 -4.11 0.22
C TRP A 268 3.93 -2.76 0.90
N VAL A 269 4.94 -2.64 1.77
CA VAL A 269 5.27 -1.42 2.52
C VAL A 269 6.75 -1.46 2.93
N GLU A 270 7.34 -0.30 3.16
CA GLU A 270 8.75 -0.17 3.50
C GLU A 270 9.09 -0.74 4.90
N GLU A 271 10.34 -1.15 5.07
CA GLU A 271 10.87 -1.76 6.29
C GLU A 271 10.76 -0.85 7.51
N GLU A 272 10.86 0.47 7.31
CA GLU A 272 10.74 1.48 8.36
C GLU A 272 9.32 1.53 8.97
N ARG A 273 8.35 0.82 8.37
CA ARG A 273 6.99 0.65 8.91
C ARG A 273 6.80 -0.66 9.69
N MET A 274 7.83 -1.51 9.78
CA MET A 274 7.75 -2.78 10.49
C MET A 274 7.63 -2.56 12.01
N ILE A 275 6.63 -3.20 12.63
CA ILE A 275 6.38 -3.18 14.07
C ILE A 275 6.64 -4.58 14.65
N GLY A 276 7.36 -4.64 15.76
CA GLY A 276 7.63 -5.88 16.51
C GLY A 276 9.00 -5.90 17.17
N GLN A 277 9.39 -7.07 17.70
CA GLN A 277 10.64 -7.31 18.41
C GLN A 277 11.88 -6.97 17.58
N THR A 278 11.84 -7.23 16.27
CA THR A 278 12.91 -6.92 15.32
C THR A 278 12.61 -5.65 14.51
N GLY A 279 11.55 -4.92 14.86
CA GLY A 279 11.13 -3.68 14.20
C GLY A 279 10.95 -2.57 15.23
N LYS A 280 10.07 -1.63 14.93
CA LYS A 280 9.74 -0.51 15.81
C LYS A 280 8.77 -0.93 16.91
N THR A 281 8.88 -0.26 18.05
CA THR A 281 7.88 -0.31 19.13
C THR A 281 7.09 0.99 19.12
N VAL A 282 5.76 0.89 19.14
CA VAL A 282 4.85 2.04 19.08
C VAL A 282 3.99 2.12 20.34
N LYS A 283 3.52 3.33 20.66
CA LYS A 283 2.68 3.61 21.84
C LYS A 283 1.53 4.60 21.52
N PRO A 284 0.72 4.34 20.48
CA PRO A 284 -0.38 5.23 20.10
C PRO A 284 -1.51 5.24 21.13
N ASP A 285 -2.36 6.26 21.04
CA ASP A 285 -3.63 6.30 21.74
C ASP A 285 -4.62 5.28 21.14
N LEU A 286 -4.57 5.08 19.83
CA LEU A 286 -5.43 4.13 19.11
C LEU A 286 -4.63 3.35 18.07
N LEU A 287 -4.66 2.03 18.16
CA LEU A 287 -4.04 1.12 17.20
C LEU A 287 -5.08 0.22 16.56
N PHE A 288 -5.12 0.18 15.22
CA PHE A 288 -5.84 -0.85 14.47
C PHE A 288 -4.86 -1.95 14.05
N SER A 289 -5.24 -3.21 14.24
CA SER A 289 -4.48 -4.39 13.80
C SER A 289 -5.33 -5.21 12.84
N ILE A 290 -5.01 -5.18 11.54
CA ILE A 290 -5.88 -5.70 10.48
C ILE A 290 -5.20 -6.87 9.78
N GLY A 291 -5.84 -8.04 9.82
CA GLY A 291 -5.33 -9.25 9.16
C GLY A 291 -4.00 -9.74 9.75
N THR A 292 -3.76 -9.51 11.05
CA THR A 292 -2.57 -9.97 11.77
C THR A 292 -2.91 -11.20 12.63
N SER A 293 -2.00 -12.16 12.72
CA SER A 293 -2.20 -13.36 13.55
C SER A 293 -1.97 -13.12 15.05
N GLY A 294 -1.27 -12.05 15.41
CA GLY A 294 -0.92 -11.75 16.81
C GLY A 294 0.32 -12.49 17.33
N ALA A 295 1.24 -12.86 16.44
CA ALA A 295 2.52 -13.47 16.83
C ALA A 295 3.24 -12.63 17.91
N MET A 296 3.85 -13.29 18.90
CA MET A 296 4.52 -12.65 20.04
C MET A 296 5.54 -11.59 19.62
N GLN A 297 6.25 -11.84 18.53
CA GLN A 297 7.24 -10.91 17.97
C GLN A 297 6.57 -9.61 17.52
N TYR A 298 5.38 -9.67 16.93
CA TYR A 298 4.63 -8.47 16.56
C TYR A 298 4.01 -7.81 17.80
N THR A 299 3.33 -8.58 18.65
CA THR A 299 2.57 -8.02 19.77
C THR A 299 3.48 -7.31 20.78
N ALA A 300 4.71 -7.78 20.97
CA ALA A 300 5.74 -7.09 21.76
C ALA A 300 5.96 -5.61 21.37
N GLY A 301 5.77 -5.26 20.09
CA GLY A 301 5.92 -3.90 19.58
C GLY A 301 4.71 -2.99 19.78
N ILE A 302 3.55 -3.52 20.21
CA ILE A 302 2.29 -2.76 20.33
C ILE A 302 1.68 -2.78 21.74
N MET A 303 2.20 -3.58 22.67
CA MET A 303 1.65 -3.75 24.03
C MET A 303 1.46 -2.44 24.82
N LYS A 304 2.17 -1.37 24.45
CA LYS A 304 2.08 -0.05 25.12
C LYS A 304 1.02 0.88 24.51
N SER A 305 0.26 0.41 23.52
CA SER A 305 -0.86 1.17 22.94
C SER A 305 -2.00 1.31 23.95
N LYS A 306 -2.66 2.46 24.02
CA LYS A 306 -3.78 2.66 24.96
C LYS A 306 -5.04 1.90 24.56
N THR A 307 -5.28 1.73 23.27
CA THR A 307 -6.43 0.97 22.75
C THR A 307 -6.04 0.24 21.48
N ILE A 308 -6.22 -1.08 21.47
CA ILE A 308 -5.95 -1.97 20.35
C ILE A 308 -7.27 -2.51 19.80
N VAL A 309 -7.56 -2.20 18.53
CA VAL A 309 -8.70 -2.71 17.78
C VAL A 309 -8.21 -3.73 16.76
N ALA A 310 -8.56 -5.00 16.93
CA ALA A 310 -8.18 -6.07 16.02
C ALA A 310 -9.32 -6.41 15.04
N ILE A 311 -8.99 -6.54 13.75
CA ILE A 311 -9.90 -6.99 12.69
C ILE A 311 -9.28 -8.23 12.05
N ASN A 312 -9.89 -9.38 12.25
CA ASN A 312 -9.43 -10.64 11.66
C ASN A 312 -10.63 -11.52 11.25
N ARG A 313 -10.48 -12.29 10.17
CA ARG A 313 -11.49 -13.27 9.74
C ARG A 313 -11.55 -14.48 10.67
N ASP A 314 -10.41 -14.87 11.24
CA ASP A 314 -10.30 -16.03 12.12
C ASP A 314 -10.65 -15.61 13.56
N PRO A 315 -11.77 -16.09 14.13
CA PRO A 315 -12.16 -15.77 15.50
C PRO A 315 -11.18 -16.27 16.56
N ASN A 316 -10.28 -17.20 16.21
CA ASN A 316 -9.31 -17.79 17.13
C ASN A 316 -7.91 -17.15 17.01
N ALA A 317 -7.75 -16.07 16.24
CA ALA A 317 -6.46 -15.42 16.07
C ALA A 317 -5.93 -14.86 17.41
N SER A 318 -4.67 -15.15 17.74
CA SER A 318 -4.02 -14.70 18.99
C SER A 318 -3.96 -13.18 19.16
N ILE A 319 -4.15 -12.40 18.08
CA ILE A 319 -4.24 -10.94 18.20
C ILE A 319 -5.40 -10.51 19.09
N PHE A 320 -6.47 -11.30 19.18
CA PHE A 320 -7.61 -11.00 20.06
C PHE A 320 -7.29 -11.14 21.55
N GLU A 321 -6.20 -11.83 21.92
CA GLU A 321 -5.77 -11.94 23.32
C GLU A 321 -5.22 -10.62 23.86
N VAL A 322 -4.67 -9.78 22.97
CA VAL A 322 -4.08 -8.47 23.33
C VAL A 322 -4.95 -7.28 22.90
N ALA A 323 -6.06 -7.53 22.19
CA ALA A 323 -6.93 -6.47 21.69
C ALA A 323 -7.96 -6.04 22.75
N ASP A 324 -8.14 -4.74 22.90
CA ASP A 324 -9.25 -4.17 23.68
C ASP A 324 -10.60 -4.34 22.96
N LEU A 325 -10.57 -4.35 21.62
CA LEU A 325 -11.74 -4.54 20.78
C LEU A 325 -11.45 -5.51 19.65
N GLY A 326 -12.15 -6.65 19.61
CA GLY A 326 -12.04 -7.65 18.54
C GLY A 326 -13.22 -7.59 17.57
N ILE A 327 -12.93 -7.55 16.27
CA ILE A 327 -13.92 -7.60 15.19
C ILE A 327 -13.61 -8.81 14.32
N VAL A 328 -14.52 -9.79 14.35
CA VAL A 328 -14.45 -10.96 13.47
C VAL A 328 -15.10 -10.62 12.15
N ALA A 329 -14.29 -10.31 11.14
CA ALA A 329 -14.75 -9.91 9.81
C ALA A 329 -13.65 -10.10 8.75
N ASP A 330 -14.06 -10.29 7.50
CA ASP A 330 -13.16 -10.14 6.37
C ASP A 330 -12.80 -8.66 6.19
N ALA A 331 -11.50 -8.36 6.20
CA ALA A 331 -10.97 -7.02 6.00
C ALA A 331 -11.43 -6.41 4.66
N LYS A 332 -11.52 -7.21 3.58
CA LYS A 332 -11.91 -6.71 2.25
C LYS A 332 -13.32 -6.15 2.19
N THR A 333 -14.23 -6.70 2.99
CA THR A 333 -15.62 -6.24 3.05
C THR A 333 -15.84 -5.19 4.13
N PHE A 334 -15.17 -5.33 5.28
CA PHE A 334 -15.39 -4.46 6.43
C PHE A 334 -14.63 -3.13 6.34
N MET A 335 -13.38 -3.14 5.87
CA MET A 335 -12.53 -1.95 5.83
C MET A 335 -13.13 -0.82 4.98
N PRO A 336 -13.68 -1.05 3.77
CA PRO A 336 -14.30 0.03 3.00
C PRO A 336 -15.44 0.72 3.75
N LEU A 337 -16.26 -0.05 4.48
CA LEU A 337 -17.37 0.49 5.28
C LEU A 337 -16.87 1.30 6.47
N LEU A 338 -15.86 0.79 7.17
CA LEU A 338 -15.23 1.48 8.29
C LEU A 338 -14.59 2.80 7.84
N THR A 339 -13.82 2.78 6.75
CA THR A 339 -13.18 3.96 6.17
C THR A 339 -14.19 5.00 5.73
N ALA A 340 -15.28 4.59 5.06
CA ALA A 340 -16.35 5.51 4.66
C ALA A 340 -16.99 6.20 5.87
N ARG A 341 -17.23 5.45 6.96
CA ARG A 341 -17.79 6.00 8.21
C ARG A 341 -16.82 6.89 8.96
N ALA A 342 -15.54 6.56 8.98
CA ALA A 342 -14.50 7.42 9.52
C ALA A 342 -14.46 8.76 8.79
N LYS A 343 -14.39 8.73 7.45
CA LYS A 343 -14.44 9.93 6.60
C LYS A 343 -15.70 10.76 6.85
N GLN A 344 -16.88 10.15 6.88
CA GLN A 344 -18.14 10.84 7.14
C GLN A 344 -18.16 11.52 8.52
N THR A 345 -17.65 10.83 9.54
CA THR A 345 -17.64 11.36 10.92
C THR A 345 -16.70 12.55 11.04
N VAL A 346 -15.54 12.49 10.38
CA VAL A 346 -14.60 13.63 10.33
C VAL A 346 -15.23 14.80 9.58
N MET A 347 -15.83 14.56 8.41
CA MET A 347 -16.55 15.61 7.65
C MET A 347 -17.68 16.24 8.45
N ARG A 348 -18.43 15.44 9.22
CA ARG A 348 -19.50 15.96 10.08
C ARG A 348 -18.95 16.83 11.21
N LYS A 349 -17.90 16.38 11.91
CA LYS A 349 -17.24 17.18 12.95
C LYS A 349 -16.72 18.51 12.41
N LEU A 350 -16.13 18.50 11.21
CA LEU A 350 -15.72 19.72 10.51
C LEU A 350 -16.92 20.61 10.17
N ALA A 351 -18.00 20.04 9.64
CA ALA A 351 -19.23 20.80 9.35
C ALA A 351 -19.83 21.41 10.62
N ASP A 352 -19.88 20.66 11.72
CA ASP A 352 -20.40 21.08 13.02
C ASP A 352 -19.56 22.26 13.57
N VAL A 353 -18.22 22.14 13.52
CA VAL A 353 -17.27 23.23 13.85
C VAL A 353 -17.48 24.47 12.97
N LEU A 354 -17.86 24.29 11.70
CA LEU A 354 -18.07 25.38 10.75
C LEU A 354 -19.45 26.06 10.87
N THR A 355 -20.38 25.47 11.63
CA THR A 355 -21.76 25.96 11.81
C THR A 355 -22.04 26.58 13.17
N ASP A 356 -21.12 26.51 14.13
CA ASP A 356 -21.34 26.97 15.51
C ASP A 356 -21.03 28.45 15.75
N ASP A 357 -21.49 29.31 14.83
CA ASP A 357 -21.65 30.75 15.07
C ASP A 357 -22.94 31.22 14.37
N LYS A 358 -23.98 31.50 15.17
CA LYS A 358 -25.08 32.34 14.71
C LYS A 358 -24.54 33.75 14.51
N VAL A 359 -24.53 34.26 13.27
CA VAL A 359 -25.09 35.56 12.81
C VAL A 359 -24.64 35.90 11.37
N VAL A 360 -25.66 35.99 10.50
CA VAL A 360 -25.90 36.90 9.34
C VAL A 360 -24.93 36.97 8.15
N GLN A 361 -25.55 36.74 6.98
CA GLN A 361 -25.15 37.03 5.60
C GLN A 361 -24.34 38.33 5.41
N THR A 362 -23.13 38.23 4.82
CA THR A 362 -22.65 39.08 3.70
C THR A 362 -21.33 38.54 3.17
N GLY A 363 -21.28 38.16 1.88
CA GLY A 363 -20.17 38.35 0.94
C GLY A 363 -18.74 37.82 1.21
N GLU A 364 -18.33 37.48 2.43
CA GLU A 364 -16.95 37.16 2.82
C GLU A 364 -16.78 35.73 3.39
N ASP A 365 -17.82 34.91 3.33
CA ASP A 365 -17.92 33.60 4.04
C ASP A 365 -17.60 32.37 3.16
N GLY A 366 -16.54 32.44 2.36
CA GLY A 366 -16.03 31.27 1.64
C GLY A 366 -15.39 30.24 2.58
N PHE A 367 -15.45 28.95 2.23
CA PHE A 367 -14.75 27.88 2.95
C PHE A 367 -13.25 28.21 3.15
N GLY A 368 -12.61 28.76 2.12
CA GLY A 368 -11.24 29.25 2.16
C GLY A 368 -10.99 30.40 3.14
N ALA A 369 -11.90 31.38 3.19
CA ALA A 369 -11.78 32.53 4.11
C ALA A 369 -11.86 32.08 5.58
N LYS A 370 -12.63 31.01 5.86
CA LYS A 370 -12.71 30.40 7.20
C LYS A 370 -11.41 29.70 7.60
N ILE A 371 -10.76 28.99 6.67
CA ILE A 371 -9.42 28.39 6.91
C ILE A 371 -8.39 29.50 7.17
N GLU A 372 -8.41 30.56 6.37
CA GLU A 372 -7.50 31.70 6.55
C GLU A 372 -7.67 32.33 7.93
N LYS A 373 -8.91 32.51 8.38
CA LYS A 373 -9.23 33.06 9.70
C LYS A 373 -8.75 32.15 10.83
N LEU A 374 -8.97 30.83 10.74
CA LEU A 374 -8.50 29.86 11.73
C LEU A 374 -6.98 29.83 11.83
N ARG A 375 -6.29 29.81 10.67
CA ARG A 375 -4.83 29.85 10.60
C ARG A 375 -4.27 31.13 11.23
N LYS A 376 -4.77 32.29 10.81
CA LYS A 376 -4.36 33.59 11.38
C LYS A 376 -4.69 33.68 12.87
N GLY A 377 -5.81 33.08 13.31
CA GLY A 377 -6.22 33.02 14.70
C GLY A 377 -5.25 32.25 15.61
N GLN A 378 -4.52 31.27 15.06
CA GLN A 378 -3.43 30.58 15.77
C GLN A 378 -2.05 31.21 15.55
N GLY A 379 -1.99 32.36 14.87
CA GLY A 379 -0.72 33.04 14.55
C GLY A 379 0.11 32.31 13.49
N TRP A 380 -0.48 31.39 12.73
CA TRP A 380 0.25 30.56 11.77
C TRP A 380 0.39 31.27 10.42
N SER A 381 1.56 31.16 9.79
CA SER A 381 1.74 31.56 8.39
C SER A 381 1.21 30.46 7.46
N ARG A 382 1.06 30.75 6.16
CA ARG A 382 0.63 29.74 5.18
C ARG A 382 1.62 28.58 5.12
N GLU A 383 2.89 28.89 5.29
CA GLU A 383 4.00 27.94 5.39
C GLU A 383 3.83 27.04 6.61
N SER A 384 3.50 27.59 7.78
CA SER A 384 3.25 26.78 8.99
C SER A 384 2.05 25.86 8.84
N LEU A 385 0.97 26.31 8.17
CA LEU A 385 -0.19 25.45 7.92
C LEU A 385 0.09 24.39 6.85
N ALA A 386 0.86 24.76 5.83
CA ALA A 386 1.30 23.86 4.77
C ALA A 386 2.15 22.72 5.36
N GLU A 387 3.11 23.06 6.20
CA GLU A 387 3.91 22.10 6.99
C GLU A 387 3.00 21.21 7.85
N ALA A 388 2.18 21.79 8.74
CA ALA A 388 1.34 21.01 9.65
C ALA A 388 0.30 20.09 8.97
N THR A 389 -0.04 20.33 7.69
CA THR A 389 -0.99 19.52 6.91
C THR A 389 -0.34 18.68 5.81
N GLY A 390 0.98 18.76 5.66
CA GLY A 390 1.74 18.09 4.60
C GLY A 390 1.27 18.50 3.20
N GLN A 391 1.12 19.81 2.97
CA GLN A 391 0.77 20.45 1.70
C GLN A 391 1.77 21.56 1.36
N THR A 392 1.66 22.19 0.18
CA THR A 392 2.48 23.35 -0.17
C THR A 392 1.81 24.68 0.23
N PRO A 393 2.58 25.75 0.50
CA PRO A 393 2.02 27.08 0.76
C PRO A 393 1.11 27.58 -0.36
N GLU A 394 1.42 27.24 -1.62
CA GLU A 394 0.60 27.54 -2.80
C GLU A 394 -0.73 26.78 -2.77
N PHE A 395 -0.73 25.52 -2.34
CA PHE A 395 -1.95 24.76 -2.15
C PHE A 395 -2.84 25.40 -1.08
N ILE A 396 -2.27 25.79 0.06
CA ILE A 396 -2.99 26.51 1.12
C ILE A 396 -3.57 27.83 0.60
N ALA A 397 -2.78 28.60 -0.15
CA ALA A 397 -3.23 29.86 -0.74
C ALA A 397 -4.43 29.66 -1.68
N ARG A 398 -4.39 28.63 -2.54
CA ARG A 398 -5.49 28.29 -3.46
C ARG A 398 -6.74 27.77 -2.73
N VAL A 399 -6.58 27.10 -1.59
CA VAL A 399 -7.72 26.72 -0.74
C VAL A 399 -8.32 27.95 -0.08
N GLU A 400 -7.49 28.85 0.46
CA GLU A 400 -7.94 30.08 1.13
C GLU A 400 -8.65 31.05 0.17
N SER A 401 -8.22 31.14 -1.08
CA SER A 401 -8.88 31.93 -2.13
C SER A 401 -10.15 31.27 -2.69
N ASN A 402 -10.47 30.03 -2.30
CA ASN A 402 -11.51 29.18 -2.91
C ASN A 402 -11.26 28.82 -4.39
N ASP A 403 -10.02 28.91 -4.88
CA ASP A 403 -9.67 28.50 -6.25
C ASP A 403 -9.72 26.97 -6.44
N ILE A 404 -9.55 26.21 -5.35
CA ILE A 404 -9.70 24.76 -5.34
C ILE A 404 -10.55 24.30 -4.16
N SER A 405 -11.35 23.26 -4.41
CA SER A 405 -11.99 22.50 -3.33
C SER A 405 -11.00 21.45 -2.82
N PRO A 406 -10.60 21.47 -1.54
CA PRO A 406 -9.60 20.54 -1.06
C PRO A 406 -10.15 19.11 -0.91
N PRO A 407 -9.29 18.09 -1.03
CA PRO A 407 -9.67 16.71 -0.80
C PRO A 407 -9.97 16.47 0.70
N VAL A 408 -10.86 15.50 0.96
CA VAL A 408 -11.27 15.08 2.32
C VAL A 408 -10.08 14.76 3.24
N SER A 409 -9.00 14.22 2.69
CA SER A 409 -7.75 13.94 3.42
C SER A 409 -7.08 15.20 3.97
N PHE A 410 -7.08 16.29 3.20
CA PHE A 410 -6.55 17.58 3.66
C PHE A 410 -7.37 18.13 4.83
N LEU A 411 -8.69 18.03 4.75
CA LEU A 411 -9.61 18.47 5.80
C LEU A 411 -9.39 17.73 7.14
N VAL A 412 -9.12 16.42 7.06
CA VAL A 412 -8.80 15.59 8.24
C VAL A 412 -7.48 16.04 8.88
N ARG A 413 -6.45 16.28 8.07
CA ARG A 413 -5.14 16.77 8.55
C ARG A 413 -5.23 18.18 9.12
N LEU A 414 -5.99 19.06 8.49
CA LEU A 414 -6.26 20.42 8.95
C LEU A 414 -6.92 20.42 10.34
N ALA A 415 -7.91 19.56 10.58
CA ALA A 415 -8.56 19.43 11.88
C ALA A 415 -7.58 18.95 12.98
N GLY A 416 -6.68 18.02 12.63
CA GLY A 416 -5.64 17.54 13.53
C GLY A 416 -4.56 18.59 13.81
N ALA A 417 -4.13 19.33 12.78
CA ALA A 417 -3.13 20.39 12.88
C ALA A 417 -3.59 21.54 13.79
N LEU A 418 -4.83 22.00 13.60
CA LEU A 418 -5.40 23.10 14.39
C LEU A 418 -5.80 22.69 15.82
N SER A 419 -5.53 21.45 16.25
CA SER A 419 -5.77 20.96 17.62
C SER A 419 -7.20 21.25 18.14
N ILE A 420 -8.20 21.05 17.28
CA ILE A 420 -9.61 21.26 17.65
C ILE A 420 -10.07 20.06 18.51
N ASP A 421 -10.25 20.29 19.82
CA ASP A 421 -10.66 19.26 20.76
C ASP A 421 -12.14 18.85 20.59
N PRO A 422 -12.45 17.54 20.44
CA PRO A 422 -13.84 17.06 20.33
C PRO A 422 -14.70 17.31 21.57
N GLY A 423 -14.10 17.54 22.74
CA GLY A 423 -14.78 17.77 24.02
C GLY A 423 -15.24 19.22 24.23
N THR A 424 -14.74 20.17 23.43
CA THR A 424 -15.11 21.59 23.51
C THR A 424 -16.60 21.88 23.17
N PHE A 425 -17.31 20.91 22.58
CA PHE A 425 -18.69 21.04 22.11
C PHE A 425 -19.74 20.35 22.99
N LEU A 426 -19.38 19.91 24.20
CA LEU A 426 -20.35 19.27 25.09
C LEU A 426 -21.08 20.31 25.95
N HIS A 427 -22.34 20.59 25.61
CA HIS A 427 -23.25 21.31 26.49
C HIS A 427 -23.58 20.49 27.75
N LYS A 428 -23.65 21.16 28.90
CA LYS A 428 -23.92 20.59 30.24
C LYS A 428 -25.25 19.83 30.38
N GLU A 429 -26.12 19.85 29.37
CA GLU A 429 -27.43 19.18 29.40
C GLU A 429 -27.38 17.74 28.84
N GLU A 430 -26.34 17.35 28.10
CA GLU A 430 -26.20 15.98 27.57
C GLU A 430 -25.45 15.02 28.51
N GLN A 431 -24.82 15.53 29.58
CA GLN A 431 -24.12 14.71 30.57
C GLN A 431 -25.05 13.88 31.47
N ALA A 432 -26.37 14.12 31.43
CA ALA A 432 -27.34 13.40 32.27
C ALA A 432 -27.93 12.12 31.64
N ALA A 433 -27.72 11.85 30.36
CA ALA A 433 -28.39 10.74 29.66
C ALA A 433 -27.54 9.47 29.46
N ILE A 434 -26.24 9.49 29.79
CA ILE A 434 -25.32 8.36 29.57
C ILE A 434 -24.89 7.77 30.91
N ARG A 435 -25.89 7.32 31.68
CA ARG A 435 -25.63 6.52 32.88
C ARG A 435 -26.72 5.49 33.12
N ASP A 436 -27.22 4.87 32.07
CA ASP A 436 -27.77 3.54 32.23
C ASP A 436 -27.73 2.76 30.91
N GLN A 437 -27.57 1.44 31.00
CA GLN A 437 -27.43 0.48 29.90
C GLN A 437 -26.02 0.25 29.32
N ARG A 438 -25.08 -0.03 30.22
CA ARG A 438 -24.16 -1.16 30.01
C ARG A 438 -24.70 -2.39 30.73
N ALA A 439 -25.42 -3.26 30.01
CA ALA A 439 -25.51 -4.68 30.30
C ALA A 439 -26.21 -5.44 29.15
N LYS A 440 -25.53 -6.48 28.64
CA LYS A 440 -26.02 -7.59 27.79
C LYS A 440 -25.84 -7.47 26.26
N ALA A 441 -24.61 -7.81 25.84
CA ALA A 441 -24.23 -8.91 24.95
C ALA A 441 -25.08 -9.27 23.71
N PHE A 442 -24.36 -9.39 22.58
CA PHE A 442 -24.50 -10.34 21.46
C PHE A 442 -25.89 -10.72 20.94
N ILE A 443 -26.22 -10.23 19.74
CA ILE A 443 -26.93 -10.89 18.60
C ILE A 443 -27.11 -9.80 17.52
N LYS A 444 -26.57 -9.99 16.32
CA LYS A 444 -26.68 -9.02 15.22
C LYS A 444 -28.07 -9.16 14.56
N ARG A 445 -29.09 -8.52 15.13
CA ARG A 445 -30.40 -8.29 14.48
C ARG A 445 -30.34 -7.02 13.63
N THR A 446 -30.50 -7.13 12.31
CA THR A 446 -31.14 -6.04 11.55
C THR A 446 -32.65 -6.14 11.81
N ARG A 447 -33.29 -5.02 12.14
CA ARG A 447 -34.60 -4.90 12.80
C ARG A 447 -35.82 -5.63 12.17
N SER A 448 -35.71 -6.39 11.07
CA SER A 448 -36.87 -6.96 10.39
C SER A 448 -36.70 -8.36 9.74
N TYR A 449 -35.48 -8.92 9.69
CA TYR A 449 -35.22 -10.25 9.13
C TYR A 449 -33.99 -10.87 9.80
N SER A 450 -34.01 -12.19 10.00
CA SER A 450 -32.86 -12.96 10.46
C SER A 450 -32.51 -14.06 9.48
N TYR A 451 -31.21 -14.15 9.14
CA TYR A 451 -30.64 -15.21 8.33
C TYR A 451 -29.86 -16.15 9.24
N GLN A 452 -30.08 -17.45 9.09
CA GLN A 452 -29.25 -18.50 9.68
C GLN A 452 -28.68 -19.35 8.55
N THR A 453 -27.36 -19.38 8.40
CA THR A 453 -26.68 -20.26 7.45
C THR A 453 -26.90 -21.72 7.86
N LEU A 454 -27.40 -22.55 6.94
CA LEU A 454 -27.64 -23.98 7.17
C LEU A 454 -26.50 -24.86 6.64
N THR A 455 -25.63 -24.30 5.79
CA THR A 455 -24.45 -24.97 5.24
C THR A 455 -23.17 -24.18 5.57
N PRO A 456 -22.76 -24.05 6.85
CA PRO A 456 -21.62 -23.23 7.26
C PRO A 456 -20.28 -23.73 6.70
N GLU A 457 -20.17 -25.01 6.33
CA GLU A 457 -18.96 -25.59 5.73
C GLU A 457 -18.87 -25.34 4.21
N ALA A 458 -19.92 -24.80 3.59
CA ALA A 458 -20.04 -24.57 2.15
C ALA A 458 -19.94 -23.08 1.78
N GLU A 459 -19.28 -22.26 2.61
CA GLU A 459 -19.20 -20.80 2.44
C GLU A 459 -18.58 -20.37 1.09
N ASN A 460 -17.74 -21.23 0.51
CA ASN A 460 -17.10 -21.04 -0.80
C ASN A 460 -17.71 -21.93 -1.90
N SER A 461 -18.81 -22.64 -1.64
CA SER A 461 -19.47 -23.48 -2.65
C SER A 461 -20.47 -22.66 -3.45
N HIS A 462 -20.66 -23.03 -4.72
CA HIS A 462 -21.63 -22.38 -5.60
C HIS A 462 -23.04 -22.41 -4.99
N LEU A 463 -23.45 -23.51 -4.35
CA LEU A 463 -24.75 -23.65 -3.71
C LEU A 463 -24.68 -23.46 -2.18
N ARG A 464 -25.49 -22.55 -1.64
CA ARG A 464 -25.59 -22.25 -0.20
C ARG A 464 -27.04 -22.25 0.26
N ALA A 465 -27.31 -22.73 1.48
CA ALA A 465 -28.66 -22.72 2.04
C ALA A 465 -28.75 -21.84 3.30
N PHE A 466 -29.84 -21.08 3.39
CA PHE A 466 -30.16 -20.18 4.48
C PHE A 466 -31.58 -20.44 4.98
N MET A 467 -31.77 -20.34 6.29
CA MET A 467 -33.08 -20.19 6.91
C MET A 467 -33.34 -18.70 7.08
N VAL A 468 -34.35 -18.19 6.38
CA VAL A 468 -34.77 -16.78 6.48
C VAL A 468 -36.03 -16.72 7.32
N THR A 469 -36.00 -15.91 8.37
CA THR A 469 -37.19 -15.63 9.20
C THR A 469 -37.54 -14.15 9.10
N ILE A 470 -38.77 -13.86 8.71
CA ILE A 470 -39.33 -12.52 8.54
C ILE A 470 -40.40 -12.34 9.62
N GLU A 471 -40.20 -11.35 10.49
CA GLU A 471 -41.10 -11.08 11.62
C GLU A 471 -42.48 -10.59 11.15
N SER A 472 -43.53 -10.96 11.88
CA SER A 472 -44.94 -10.66 11.56
C SER A 472 -45.28 -9.16 11.65
N HIS A 473 -46.11 -8.67 10.72
CA HIS A 473 -46.78 -7.36 10.76
C HIS A 473 -45.98 -6.14 11.22
N HIS A 474 -44.72 -6.01 10.84
CA HIS A 474 -44.08 -4.69 10.83
C HIS A 474 -44.35 -3.98 9.52
N ALA A 475 -44.63 -2.68 9.58
CA ALA A 475 -44.55 -1.78 8.43
C ALA A 475 -43.07 -1.64 8.01
N HIS A 476 -42.46 -2.74 7.57
CA HIS A 476 -41.10 -2.77 7.10
C HIS A 476 -41.12 -2.40 5.62
N LYS A 477 -40.30 -1.41 5.24
CA LYS A 477 -39.97 -1.22 3.83
C LYS A 477 -39.25 -2.50 3.38
N PRO A 478 -39.79 -3.28 2.44
CA PRO A 478 -39.09 -4.44 1.93
C PRO A 478 -37.75 -3.96 1.36
N VAL A 479 -36.66 -4.55 1.81
CA VAL A 479 -35.34 -4.25 1.27
C VAL A 479 -35.23 -4.95 -0.07
N GLU A 480 -34.85 -4.19 -1.09
CA GLU A 480 -34.60 -4.74 -2.42
C GLU A 480 -33.23 -5.39 -2.43
N TYR A 481 -33.17 -6.63 -2.89
CA TYR A 481 -31.94 -7.40 -3.05
C TYR A 481 -31.69 -7.65 -4.53
N LYS A 482 -30.42 -7.58 -4.92
CA LYS A 482 -29.92 -7.98 -6.24
C LYS A 482 -28.52 -8.55 -6.04
N HIS A 483 -28.30 -9.77 -6.51
CA HIS A 483 -27.00 -10.42 -6.48
C HIS A 483 -26.89 -11.46 -7.58
N GLU A 484 -25.66 -11.70 -8.04
CA GLU A 484 -25.38 -12.58 -9.17
C GLU A 484 -25.73 -14.04 -8.86
N GLY A 485 -26.61 -14.66 -9.65
CA GLY A 485 -26.90 -16.09 -9.56
C GLY A 485 -28.38 -16.50 -9.66
N GLU A 486 -28.68 -17.71 -9.21
CA GLU A 486 -30.04 -18.28 -9.16
C GLU A 486 -30.46 -18.53 -7.71
N GLU A 487 -31.72 -18.26 -7.39
CA GLU A 487 -32.24 -18.46 -6.04
C GLU A 487 -33.54 -19.23 -6.05
N PHE A 488 -33.64 -20.13 -5.07
CA PHE A 488 -34.82 -20.93 -4.80
C PHE A 488 -35.31 -20.64 -3.39
N ILE A 489 -36.58 -20.29 -3.26
CA ILE A 489 -37.24 -20.02 -1.98
C ILE A 489 -38.36 -21.03 -1.79
N PHE A 490 -38.40 -21.71 -0.65
CA PHE A 490 -39.49 -22.58 -0.22
C PHE A 490 -40.07 -22.07 1.11
N VAL A 491 -41.38 -21.80 1.14
CA VAL A 491 -42.06 -21.24 2.32
C VAL A 491 -42.44 -22.36 3.28
N MET A 492 -41.72 -22.46 4.40
CA MET A 492 -41.96 -23.50 5.40
C MET A 492 -43.11 -23.14 6.35
N ASN A 493 -43.27 -21.86 6.66
CA ASN A 493 -44.31 -21.36 7.56
C ASN A 493 -44.68 -19.93 7.23
N GLY A 494 -45.96 -19.57 7.41
CA GLY A 494 -46.50 -18.26 7.06
C GLY A 494 -46.70 -18.05 5.56
N ASP A 495 -47.01 -16.82 5.20
CA ASP A 495 -47.27 -16.33 3.85
C ASP A 495 -46.21 -15.29 3.50
N LEU A 496 -45.68 -15.39 2.28
CA LEU A 496 -44.62 -14.54 1.77
C LEU A 496 -45.12 -13.75 0.56
N GLU A 497 -45.08 -12.43 0.65
CA GLU A 497 -45.12 -11.54 -0.52
C GLU A 497 -43.71 -11.46 -1.11
N PHE A 498 -43.55 -12.04 -2.29
CA PHE A 498 -42.33 -12.02 -3.09
C PHE A 498 -42.54 -11.06 -4.26
N THR A 499 -41.69 -10.04 -4.38
CA THR A 499 -41.70 -9.14 -5.55
C THR A 499 -40.48 -9.39 -6.40
N LEU A 500 -40.64 -9.62 -7.70
CA LEU A 500 -39.54 -9.77 -8.66
C LEU A 500 -39.72 -8.75 -9.79
N GLY A 501 -38.74 -7.87 -10.00
CA GLY A 501 -38.83 -6.83 -11.02
C GLY A 501 -40.06 -5.92 -10.87
N GLY A 502 -40.46 -5.65 -9.62
CA GLY A 502 -41.62 -4.81 -9.29
C GLY A 502 -42.99 -5.50 -9.37
N ARG A 503 -43.06 -6.80 -9.72
CA ARG A 503 -44.33 -7.56 -9.77
C ARG A 503 -44.50 -8.41 -8.49
N PRO A 504 -45.45 -8.08 -7.59
CA PRO A 504 -45.68 -8.85 -6.38
C PRO A 504 -46.43 -10.16 -6.69
N ARG A 505 -46.06 -11.21 -5.96
CA ARG A 505 -46.72 -12.51 -5.92
C ARG A 505 -46.77 -12.98 -4.47
N VAL A 506 -47.79 -13.77 -4.13
CA VAL A 506 -47.91 -14.36 -2.79
C VAL A 506 -47.59 -15.84 -2.88
N LEU A 507 -46.70 -16.30 -2.01
CA LEU A 507 -46.37 -17.70 -1.78
C LEU A 507 -46.91 -18.12 -0.43
N LYS A 508 -47.74 -19.16 -0.41
CA LYS A 508 -48.30 -19.78 0.79
C LYS A 508 -47.36 -20.85 1.33
N LYS A 509 -47.61 -21.27 2.57
CA LYS A 509 -46.92 -22.42 3.17
C LYS A 509 -46.94 -23.64 2.24
N GLY A 510 -45.77 -24.21 1.99
CA GLY A 510 -45.56 -25.36 1.10
C GLY A 510 -45.30 -25.00 -0.35
N GLU A 511 -45.41 -23.72 -0.73
CA GLU A 511 -45.10 -23.25 -2.07
C GLU A 511 -43.64 -22.79 -2.19
N SER A 512 -43.15 -22.77 -3.43
CA SER A 512 -41.80 -22.36 -3.76
C SER A 512 -41.71 -21.52 -5.01
N ILE A 513 -40.59 -20.82 -5.16
CA ILE A 513 -40.24 -20.11 -6.39
C ILE A 513 -38.75 -20.27 -6.69
N HIS A 514 -38.44 -20.36 -7.97
CA HIS A 514 -37.08 -20.29 -8.52
C HIS A 514 -37.00 -19.09 -9.46
N PHE A 515 -35.93 -18.31 -9.36
CA PHE A 515 -35.74 -17.13 -10.20
C PHE A 515 -34.25 -16.75 -10.32
N ASN A 516 -33.93 -15.97 -11.35
CA ASN A 516 -32.63 -15.33 -11.50
C ASN A 516 -32.53 -14.13 -10.54
N SER A 517 -31.55 -14.14 -9.64
CA SER A 517 -31.38 -13.16 -8.56
C SER A 517 -30.73 -11.85 -8.99
N ASP A 518 -30.28 -11.74 -10.24
CA ASP A 518 -29.84 -10.48 -10.86
C ASP A 518 -31.02 -9.52 -11.03
N ILE A 519 -32.24 -10.04 -11.01
CA ILE A 519 -33.47 -9.26 -11.04
C ILE A 519 -33.77 -8.79 -9.61
N PRO A 520 -33.93 -7.47 -9.38
CA PRO A 520 -34.25 -6.94 -8.06
C PRO A 520 -35.48 -7.60 -7.47
N HIS A 521 -35.34 -8.13 -6.26
CA HIS A 521 -36.40 -8.87 -5.58
C HIS A 521 -36.56 -8.47 -4.11
N LYS A 522 -37.77 -8.67 -3.57
CA LYS A 522 -38.15 -8.27 -2.20
C LYS A 522 -38.95 -9.38 -1.54
N LEU A 523 -38.69 -9.56 -0.25
CA LEU A 523 -39.41 -10.50 0.63
C LEU A 523 -40.16 -9.73 1.71
N LYS A 524 -41.43 -10.08 1.93
CA LYS A 524 -42.25 -9.50 3.00
C LYS A 524 -43.20 -10.54 3.56
N SER A 525 -43.28 -10.62 4.89
CA SER A 525 -44.28 -11.47 5.54
C SER A 525 -45.69 -10.86 5.42
N LEU A 526 -46.68 -11.68 5.08
CA LEU A 526 -48.10 -11.34 5.14
C LEU A 526 -48.81 -11.98 6.35
N SER A 527 -48.09 -12.73 7.18
CA SER A 527 -48.69 -13.48 8.29
C SER A 527 -48.65 -12.75 9.62
N ASN A 528 -49.59 -13.11 10.50
CA ASN A 528 -49.62 -12.71 11.92
C ASN A 528 -48.53 -13.39 12.76
N GLU A 529 -47.90 -14.43 12.23
CA GLU A 529 -46.77 -15.15 12.84
C GLU A 529 -45.54 -15.04 11.91
N PRO A 530 -44.30 -15.23 12.42
CA PRO A 530 -43.10 -15.14 11.61
C PRO A 530 -43.15 -16.06 10.39
N THR A 531 -42.93 -15.49 9.21
CA THR A 531 -42.79 -16.26 7.96
C THR A 531 -41.38 -16.84 7.91
N ARG A 532 -41.27 -18.15 7.73
CA ARG A 532 -39.99 -18.88 7.64
C ARG A 532 -39.82 -19.50 6.27
N CYS A 533 -38.70 -19.22 5.64
CA CYS A 533 -38.37 -19.72 4.31
C CYS A 533 -37.02 -20.44 4.33
N LEU A 534 -36.95 -21.56 3.61
CA LEU A 534 -35.68 -22.13 3.18
C LEU A 534 -35.29 -21.42 1.89
N VAL A 535 -34.12 -20.79 1.89
CA VAL A 535 -33.58 -20.08 0.72
C VAL A 535 -32.30 -20.77 0.30
N MET A 536 -32.23 -21.20 -0.95
CA MET A 536 -31.01 -21.72 -1.56
C MET A 536 -30.53 -20.74 -2.61
N LEU A 537 -29.25 -20.38 -2.53
CA LEU A 537 -28.60 -19.46 -3.45
C LEU A 537 -27.50 -20.23 -4.19
N TYR A 538 -27.55 -20.20 -5.52
CA TYR A 538 -26.50 -20.66 -6.41
C TYR A 538 -25.77 -19.46 -7.03
N THR A 539 -24.53 -19.22 -6.63
CA THR A 539 -23.66 -18.17 -7.20
C THR A 539 -22.68 -18.77 -8.20
N LEU A 540 -22.60 -18.18 -9.40
CA LEU A 540 -21.67 -18.61 -10.46
C LEU A 540 -20.20 -18.38 -10.09
#